data_AF-A0A233RJE3-F1
#
_entry.id   AF-A0A233RJE3-F1
#
_cell.length_a   1.000
_cell.length_b   1.000
_cell.length_c   1.000
_cell.angle_alpha   90.00
_cell.angle_beta   90.00
_cell.angle_gamma   90.00
#
_symmetry.space_group_name_H-M   'P 1'
#
loop_
_entity.id
_entity.type
_entity.pdbx_description
1 polymer ?
#
loop_
_entity_poly.entity_id
_entity_poly.type
_entity_poly.pdbx_seq_one_letter_code
_entity_poly.pdbx_strand_id
1 'polypeptide(L)' 'MGAFFKLFLLLAVFYLASEVKLSTSLYHYEENEIELTFPVWQTDNPWYYMKWNPAKQEFEQKLGILEREA' A
#
# COMPACT_ATOMS: atom_id res chain seq x y z
N MET A 1 25.87 3.42 15.04
CA MET A 1 25.67 2.64 13.79
C MET A 1 24.62 1.54 13.91
N GLY A 2 24.61 0.71 14.96
CA GLY A 2 23.68 -0.43 15.05
C GLY A 2 22.18 -0.08 15.08
N ALA A 3 21.79 1.08 15.63
CA ALA A 3 20.38 1.49 15.69
C ALA A 3 19.77 1.76 14.29
N PHE A 4 20.51 2.43 13.41
CA PHE A 4 20.07 2.70 12.04
C PHE A 4 19.92 1.42 11.22
N PHE A 5 20.85 0.48 11.39
CA PHE A 5 20.75 -0.81 10.73
C PHE A 5 19.52 -1.60 11.18
N LYS A 6 19.22 -1.60 12.48
CA LYS A 6 18.00 -2.24 13.01
C LYS A 6 16.73 -1.57 12.49
N LEU A 7 16.70 -0.23 12.45
CA LEU A 7 15.57 0.52 11.91
C LEU A 7 15.35 0.20 10.43
N PHE A 8 16.42 0.17 9.64
CA PHE A 8 16.36 -0.19 8.23
C PHE A 8 15.85 -1.60 8.02
N LEU A 9 16.32 -2.56 8.82
CA LEU A 9 15.90 -3.95 8.72
C LEU A 9 14.42 -4.11 9.07
N LEU A 10 13.93 -3.39 10.09
CA LEU A 10 12.52 -3.37 10.47
C LEU A 10 11.65 -2.75 9.35
N LEU A 11 12.11 -1.65 8.75
CA LEU A 11 11.43 -1.02 7.61
C LEU A 11 11.39 -1.95 6.38
N ALA A 12 12.48 -2.68 6.12
CA ALA A 12 12.55 -3.64 5.02
C ALA A 12 11.59 -4.81 5.22
N VAL A 13 11.54 -5.40 6.43
CA VAL A 13 10.57 -6.45 6.77
C VAL A 13 9.14 -5.96 6.62
N PHE A 14 8.88 -4.72 7.04
CA PHE A 14 7.58 -4.10 6.91
C PHE A 14 7.16 -3.89 5.45
N TYR A 15 8.08 -3.44 4.61
CA TYR A 15 7.85 -3.30 3.18
C TYR A 15 7.60 -4.65 2.51
N LEU A 16 8.35 -5.70 2.89
CA LEU A 16 8.13 -7.06 2.41
C LEU A 16 6.80 -7.65 2.85
N ALA A 17 6.25 -7.21 3.98
CA ALA A 17 4.92 -7.60 4.44
C ALA A 17 3.80 -6.90 3.65
N SER A 18 4.09 -5.82 2.92
CA SER A 18 3.08 -5.15 2.08
C SER A 18 2.69 -6.02 0.89
N GLU A 19 1.42 -5.97 0.53
CA GLU A 19 0.90 -6.56 -0.69
C GLU A 19 0.90 -5.48 -1.78
N VAL A 20 1.59 -5.76 -2.89
CA VAL A 20 1.61 -4.91 -4.08
C VAL A 20 0.92 -5.65 -5.21
N LYS A 21 -0.19 -5.10 -5.69
CA LYS A 21 -0.90 -5.60 -6.88
C LYS A 21 -0.70 -4.63 -8.03
N LEU A 22 -0.20 -5.16 -9.14
CA LEU A 22 -0.03 -4.44 -10.40
C LEU A 22 -1.04 -5.02 -11.39
N SER A 23 -2.06 -4.24 -11.73
CA SER A 23 -2.95 -4.57 -12.83
C SER A 23 -2.49 -3.79 -14.05
N THR A 24 -1.99 -4.50 -15.06
CA THR A 24 -1.49 -3.89 -16.30
C THR A 24 -2.06 -4.62 -17.51
N SER A 25 -2.46 -3.85 -18.52
CA SER A 25 -3.01 -4.34 -19.77
C SER A 25 -2.39 -3.60 -20.95
N LEU A 26 -2.02 -4.34 -21.99
CA LEU A 26 -1.51 -3.80 -23.26
C LEU A 26 -2.61 -3.18 -24.13
N TYR A 27 -3.88 -3.54 -23.87
CA TYR A 27 -5.02 -3.09 -24.68
C TYR A 27 -5.90 -2.08 -23.92
N HIS A 28 -5.90 -2.15 -22.59
CA HIS A 28 -6.70 -1.29 -21.72
C HIS A 28 -5.79 -0.46 -20.81
N TYR A 29 -4.99 0.44 -21.41
CA TYR A 29 -4.07 1.30 -20.66
C TYR A 29 -4.77 2.17 -19.61
N GLU A 30 -6.02 2.54 -19.86
CA GLU A 30 -6.86 3.32 -18.96
C GLU A 30 -7.18 2.57 -17.66
N GLU A 31 -7.02 1.24 -17.65
CA GLU A 31 -7.26 0.38 -16.49
C GLU A 31 -5.96 0.00 -15.77
N ASN A 32 -4.81 0.49 -16.24
CA ASN A 32 -3.54 0.24 -15.56
C ASN A 32 -3.57 0.89 -14.17
N GLU A 33 -3.39 0.08 -13.15
CA GLU A 33 -3.45 0.53 -11.76
C GLU A 33 -2.43 -0.20 -10.88
N ILE A 34 -2.00 0.53 -9.85
CA ILE A 34 -1.13 0.04 -8.81
C ILE A 34 -1.92 0.11 -7.51
N GLU A 35 -2.02 -1.01 -6.82
CA GLU A 35 -2.62 -1.10 -5.50
C GLU A 35 -1.56 -1.57 -4.49
N LEU A 36 -1.46 -0.83 -3.39
CA LEU A 36 -0.54 -1.07 -2.29
C LEU A 36 -1.36 -1.19 -1.00
N THR A 37 -1.29 -2.35 -0.39
CA THR A 37 -2.02 -2.67 0.84
C THR A 37 -1.03 -3.13 1.89
N PHE A 38 -1.02 -2.49 3.06
CA PHE A 38 -0.25 -3.00 4.18
C PHE A 38 -1.15 -3.79 5.12
N PRO A 39 -0.80 -5.06 5.41
CA PRO A 39 -1.60 -5.90 6.29
C PRO A 39 -1.58 -5.38 7.73
N VAL A 40 -2.61 -5.72 8.49
CA VAL A 40 -2.67 -5.50 9.93
C VAL A 40 -2.87 -6.83 10.62
N TRP A 41 -2.30 -6.96 11.80
CA TRP A 41 -2.58 -8.09 12.67
C TRP A 41 -4.00 -7.98 13.25
N GLN A 42 -4.90 -8.92 12.90
CA GLN A 42 -6.25 -9.12 13.47
C GLN A 42 -7.31 -8.04 13.18
N THR A 43 -7.35 -7.45 12.00
CA THR A 43 -8.48 -6.58 11.59
C THR A 43 -8.82 -6.78 10.13
N ASP A 44 -10.08 -6.59 9.79
CA ASP A 44 -10.60 -6.74 8.42
C ASP A 44 -10.13 -5.62 7.48
N ASN A 45 -9.71 -4.48 8.04
CA ASN A 45 -9.26 -3.31 7.29
C ASN A 45 -7.74 -3.10 7.37
N PRO A 46 -7.05 -2.85 6.23
CA PRO A 46 -5.63 -2.50 6.22
C PRO A 46 -5.40 -1.13 6.90
N TRP A 47 -4.26 -0.98 7.58
CA TRP A 47 -3.93 0.29 8.25
C TRP A 47 -3.48 1.34 7.25
N TYR A 48 -2.96 0.92 6.08
CA TYR A 48 -2.68 1.78 4.94
C TYR A 48 -3.08 1.08 3.64
N TYR A 49 -3.83 1.79 2.82
CA TYR A 49 -4.23 1.40 1.48
C TYR A 49 -4.00 2.58 0.53
N MET A 50 -3.42 2.29 -0.62
CA MET A 50 -3.24 3.25 -1.70
C MET A 50 -3.55 2.56 -3.02
N LYS A 51 -4.38 3.20 -3.83
CA LYS A 51 -4.65 2.80 -5.20
C LYS A 51 -4.45 3.99 -6.11
N TRP A 52 -3.70 3.77 -7.19
CA TRP A 52 -3.38 4.82 -8.14
C TRP A 52 -3.53 4.31 -9.56
N ASN A 53 -4.29 5.03 -10.37
CA ASN A 53 -4.39 4.85 -11.80
C ASN A 53 -3.78 6.09 -12.51
N PRO A 54 -2.58 5.97 -13.10
CA PRO A 54 -1.91 7.09 -13.76
C PRO A 54 -2.65 7.60 -15.00
N ALA A 55 -3.36 6.72 -15.72
CA ALA A 55 -4.04 7.07 -16.96
C ALA A 55 -5.29 7.92 -16.71
N LYS A 56 -6.04 7.58 -15.65
CA LYS A 56 -7.25 8.32 -15.23
C LYS A 56 -6.97 9.44 -14.25
N GLN A 57 -5.73 9.58 -13.77
CA GLN A 57 -5.36 10.48 -12.67
C GLN A 57 -6.18 10.24 -11.40
N GLU A 58 -6.67 9.01 -11.22
CA GLU A 58 -7.44 8.62 -10.05
C GLU A 58 -6.47 8.17 -8.96
N PHE A 59 -6.64 8.73 -7.77
CA PHE A 59 -5.85 8.39 -6.59
C PHE A 59 -6.77 8.21 -5.41
N GLU A 60 -6.71 7.02 -4.81
CA GLU A 60 -7.44 6.68 -3.60
C GLU A 60 -6.44 6.33 -2.50
N GLN A 61 -6.63 6.92 -1.33
CA GLN A 61 -5.82 6.64 -0.16
C GLN A 61 -6.74 6.46 1.04
N LYS A 62 -6.55 5.37 1.79
CA LYS A 62 -7.26 5.08 3.03
C LYS A 62 -6.25 4.77 4.13
N LEU A 63 -6.45 5.40 5.28
CA LEU A 63 -5.66 5.14 6.48
C LEU A 63 -6.60 4.51 7.51
N GLY A 64 -6.56 3.18 7.65
CA GLY A 64 -7.48 2.43 8.51
C GLY A 64 -7.37 2.71 10.01
N ILE A 65 -6.43 3.56 10.43
CA ILE A 65 -6.35 4.07 11.81
C ILE A 65 -7.31 5.26 12.01
N LEU A 66 -7.52 6.09 10.97
CA LEU A 66 -8.28 7.35 11.07
C LEU A 66 -9.80 7.14 10.93
N GLU A 67 -10.26 6.12 10.20
CA GLU A 67 -11.70 5.80 10.05
C GLU A 67 -12.36 5.26 11.33
N ARG A 68 -11.57 4.85 12.34
CA ARG A 68 -12.11 4.37 13.63
C ARG A 68 -12.44 5.49 14.63
N GLU A 69 -11.96 6.70 14.38
CA GLU A 69 -12.09 7.84 15.30
C GLU A 69 -13.04 8.94 14.79
N ALA A 70 -13.71 8.72 13.65
CA ALA A 70 -14.61 9.68 12.99
C ALA A 70 -16.09 9.30 13.12
#